data_AF-A0A3N5LEH2-F1
#
_entry.id   AF-A0A3N5LEH2-F1
#
_cell.length_a   1.000
_cell.length_b   1.000
_cell.length_c   1.000
_cell.angle_alpha   90.00
_cell.angle_beta   90.00
_cell.angle_gamma   90.00
#
_symmetry.space_group_name_H-M   'P 1'
#
loop_
_entity.id
_entity.type
_entity.pdbx_description
1 polymer ?
#
loop_
_entity_poly.entity_id
_entity_poly.type
_entity_poly.pdbx_seq_one_letter_code
_entity_poly.pdbx_strand_id
1 'polypeptide(L)'
;MRKTVLLFLACFVALGFGLCAERRWQRFYPDDPIWKEPLLMTKKPIDADRSEVIDFVENSSSRKPRGEIVPAANANTVGGVPDSGWFENRIGTGKMALSDAVRGPNQIEGPDMSRPWEIVEPKTEGITAGFKAKDGRGDTYFVKLDPRDYPQLTTSAEVISTKFF
;
A
#
# COMPACT_ATOMS: atom_id res chain seq x y z
N MET A 1 -25.33 -66.49 -10.72
CA MET A 1 -25.03 -65.40 -11.69
C MET A 1 -25.61 -64.04 -11.27
N ARG A 2 -26.89 -63.89 -10.91
CA ARG A 2 -27.48 -62.58 -10.49
C ARG A 2 -26.81 -61.92 -9.27
N LYS A 3 -26.41 -62.69 -8.25
CA LYS A 3 -25.79 -62.15 -7.03
C LYS A 3 -24.37 -61.62 -7.26
N THR A 4 -23.61 -62.25 -8.14
CA THR A 4 -22.24 -61.84 -8.48
C THR A 4 -22.22 -60.55 -9.30
N VAL A 5 -23.16 -60.40 -10.25
CA VAL A 5 -23.32 -59.17 -11.04
C VAL A 5 -23.73 -57.99 -10.17
N LEU A 6 -24.65 -58.19 -9.19
CA LEU A 6 -25.03 -57.14 -8.25
C LEU A 6 -23.87 -56.69 -7.35
N LEU A 7 -23.00 -57.60 -6.91
CA LEU A 7 -21.84 -57.24 -6.09
C LEU A 7 -20.81 -56.43 -6.87
N PHE A 8 -20.56 -56.79 -8.13
CA PHE A 8 -19.66 -56.04 -9.01
C PHE A 8 -20.22 -54.65 -9.35
N LEU A 9 -21.53 -54.53 -9.57
CA LEU A 9 -22.18 -53.24 -9.82
C LEU A 9 -22.14 -52.34 -8.58
N ALA A 10 -22.35 -52.89 -7.38
CA ALA A 10 -22.26 -52.15 -6.13
C ALA A 10 -20.82 -51.66 -5.84
N CYS A 11 -19.80 -52.47 -6.12
CA CYS A 11 -18.40 -52.04 -6.02
C CYS A 11 -18.05 -50.94 -7.04
N PHE A 12 -18.60 -51.01 -8.27
CA PHE A 12 -18.36 -49.98 -9.30
C PHE A 12 -19.02 -48.64 -8.94
N VAL A 13 -20.22 -48.67 -8.35
CA VAL A 13 -20.91 -47.46 -7.86
C VAL A 13 -20.18 -46.89 -6.64
N ALA A 14 -19.70 -47.72 -5.71
CA ALA A 14 -18.94 -47.25 -4.55
C ALA A 14 -17.55 -46.68 -4.93
N LEU A 15 -16.87 -47.24 -5.94
CA LEU A 15 -15.63 -46.65 -6.48
C LEU A 15 -15.89 -45.36 -7.29
N GLY A 16 -17.03 -45.24 -7.96
CA GLY A 16 -17.40 -44.04 -8.72
C GLY A 16 -17.68 -42.82 -7.84
N PHE A 17 -18.22 -43.02 -6.64
CA PHE A 17 -18.49 -41.94 -5.68
C PHE A 17 -17.28 -41.55 -4.82
N GLY A 18 -16.29 -42.43 -4.65
CA GLY A 18 -15.08 -42.14 -3.86
C GLY A 18 -14.06 -41.22 -4.53
N LEU A 19 -14.23 -40.92 -5.82
CA LEU A 19 -13.30 -40.09 -6.62
C LEU A 19 -13.82 -38.67 -6.91
N CYS A 20 -15.00 -38.29 -6.41
CA CYS A 20 -15.35 -36.89 -6.28
C CYS A 20 -14.59 -36.32 -5.08
N ALA A 21 -13.30 -36.07 -5.27
CA ALA A 21 -12.55 -35.17 -4.41
C ALA A 21 -13.39 -33.91 -4.26
N GLU A 22 -13.76 -33.58 -3.03
CA GLU A 22 -14.30 -32.29 -2.65
C GLU A 22 -13.44 -31.22 -3.33
N ARG A 23 -13.97 -30.61 -4.38
CA ARG A 23 -13.31 -29.47 -5.02
C ARG A 23 -13.52 -28.31 -4.05
N ARG A 24 -12.68 -28.27 -3.00
CA ARG A 24 -12.65 -27.20 -2.01
C ARG A 24 -12.45 -25.92 -2.79
N TRP A 25 -13.52 -25.15 -2.93
CA TRP A 25 -13.48 -23.84 -3.57
C TRP A 25 -12.68 -22.94 -2.64
N GLN A 26 -11.37 -22.89 -2.87
CA GLN A 26 -10.47 -22.14 -2.02
C GLN A 26 -10.60 -20.66 -2.40
N ARG A 27 -11.44 -19.94 -1.65
CA ARG A 27 -11.69 -18.50 -1.85
C ARG A 27 -10.49 -17.63 -1.53
N PHE A 28 -9.61 -18.09 -0.63
CA PHE A 28 -8.46 -17.36 -0.10
C PHE A 28 -7.18 -18.17 -0.28
N TYR A 29 -6.06 -17.54 -0.57
CA TYR A 29 -4.78 -18.22 -0.65
C TYR A 29 -4.34 -18.77 0.72
N PRO A 30 -3.45 -19.79 0.77
CA PRO A 30 -2.97 -20.34 2.03
C PRO A 30 -2.22 -19.36 2.93
N ASP A 31 -1.69 -18.27 2.36
CA ASP A 31 -0.98 -17.18 3.03
C ASP A 31 -1.86 -15.98 3.39
N ASP A 32 -3.17 -16.06 3.12
CA ASP A 32 -4.12 -15.04 3.54
C ASP A 32 -4.45 -15.11 5.05
N PRO A 33 -4.66 -13.96 5.74
CA PRO A 33 -4.49 -12.61 5.23
C PRO A 33 -3.02 -12.19 5.14
N ILE A 34 -2.66 -11.55 4.03
CA ILE A 34 -1.38 -10.87 3.89
C ILE A 34 -1.35 -9.64 4.80
N TRP A 35 -0.37 -9.59 5.70
CA TRP A 35 -0.15 -8.45 6.60
C TRP A 35 0.92 -7.49 6.11
N LYS A 36 1.78 -7.92 5.19
CA LYS A 36 2.85 -7.10 4.63
C LYS A 36 2.99 -7.37 3.14
N GLU A 37 2.91 -6.31 2.35
CA GLU A 37 3.12 -6.35 0.91
C GLU A 37 4.60 -6.59 0.60
N PRO A 38 4.92 -7.49 -0.34
CA PRO A 38 6.28 -7.63 -0.84
C PRO A 38 6.70 -6.34 -1.56
N LEU A 39 7.89 -5.82 -1.26
CA LEU A 39 8.43 -4.65 -1.95
C LEU A 39 8.65 -4.98 -3.44
N LEU A 40 7.80 -4.45 -4.31
CA LEU A 40 7.95 -4.58 -5.75
C LEU A 40 9.02 -3.60 -6.23
N MET A 41 10.18 -4.13 -6.61
CA MET A 41 11.21 -3.37 -7.32
C MET A 41 10.74 -3.10 -8.75
N THR A 42 9.90 -2.07 -8.91
CA THR A 42 9.41 -1.66 -10.23
C THR A 42 10.46 -0.81 -10.93
N LYS A 43 10.55 -0.95 -12.25
CA LYS A 43 11.35 -0.03 -13.07
C LYS A 43 10.77 1.38 -12.91
N LYS A 44 11.63 2.40 -12.81
CA LYS A 44 11.21 3.80 -12.79
C LYS A 44 10.18 4.03 -13.91
N PRO A 45 8.96 4.49 -13.60
CA PRO A 45 7.96 4.75 -14.62
C PRO A 45 8.48 5.80 -15.60
N ILE A 46 8.05 5.68 -16.87
CA ILE A 46 8.34 6.69 -17.88
C ILE A 46 7.59 7.95 -17.45
N ASP A 47 8.29 9.07 -17.46
CA ASP A 47 7.67 10.36 -17.21
C ASP A 47 6.67 10.63 -18.34
N ALA A 48 5.38 10.58 -17.99
CA ALA A 48 4.30 10.81 -18.91
C ALA A 48 3.67 12.14 -18.49
N ASP A 49 4.10 13.21 -19.15
CA ASP A 49 3.46 14.52 -19.03
C ASP A 49 2.01 14.37 -19.52
N ARG A 50 1.09 14.21 -18.58
CA ARG A 50 -0.33 14.05 -18.86
C ARG A 50 -0.93 15.44 -18.86
N SER A 51 -1.47 15.83 -20.02
CA SER A 51 -2.22 17.07 -20.14
C SER A 51 -3.40 17.05 -19.16
N GLU A 52 -3.39 17.97 -18.20
CA GLU A 52 -4.48 18.17 -17.23
C GLU A 52 -5.82 18.40 -17.93
N VAL A 53 -5.81 19.05 -19.10
CA VAL A 53 -7.01 19.32 -19.89
C VAL A 53 -7.61 18.02 -20.44
N ILE A 54 -6.76 17.13 -20.96
CA ILE A 54 -7.23 15.83 -21.47
C ILE A 54 -7.75 14.98 -20.32
N ASP A 55 -7.02 14.90 -19.20
CA ASP A 55 -7.45 14.14 -18.02
C ASP A 55 -8.78 14.67 -17.46
N PHE A 56 -8.95 15.99 -17.41
CA PHE A 56 -10.21 16.62 -16.99
C PHE A 56 -11.36 16.25 -17.92
N VAL A 57 -11.19 16.36 -19.24
CA VAL A 57 -12.23 16.00 -20.21
C VAL A 57 -12.58 14.52 -20.10
N GLU A 58 -11.59 13.63 -20.03
CA GLU A 58 -11.80 12.19 -19.94
C GLU A 58 -12.51 11.78 -18.64
N ASN A 59 -12.07 12.28 -17.49
CA ASN A 59 -12.66 11.94 -16.20
C ASN A 59 -14.01 12.63 -15.97
N SER A 60 -14.28 13.79 -16.60
CA SER A 60 -15.56 14.49 -16.46
C SER A 60 -16.64 13.98 -17.41
N SER A 61 -16.27 13.48 -18.60
CA SER A 61 -17.23 13.10 -19.65
C SER A 61 -17.28 11.59 -19.94
N SER A 62 -16.14 10.90 -19.91
CA SER A 62 -16.04 9.51 -20.37
C SER A 62 -16.17 8.49 -19.23
N ARG A 63 -15.81 8.86 -18.00
CA ARG A 63 -15.94 7.98 -16.83
C ARG A 63 -17.19 8.33 -16.03
N LYS A 64 -18.32 7.70 -16.38
CA LYS A 64 -19.49 7.72 -15.49
C LYS A 64 -19.15 6.98 -14.18
N PRO A 65 -19.50 7.51 -13.00
CA PRO A 65 -19.36 6.76 -11.77
C PRO A 65 -20.12 5.44 -11.91
N ARG A 66 -19.45 4.31 -11.70
CA ARG A 66 -20.18 3.05 -11.51
C ARG A 66 -21.07 3.27 -10.30
N GLY A 67 -22.38 3.06 -10.46
CA GLY A 67 -23.35 3.18 -9.36
C GLY A 67 -23.13 2.17 -8.22
N GLU A 68 -22.17 1.27 -8.39
CA GLU A 68 -21.76 0.28 -7.40
C GLU A 68 -20.49 0.76 -6.69
N ILE A 69 -20.57 0.89 -5.36
CA ILE A 69 -19.41 1.16 -4.51
C ILE A 69 -18.55 -0.11 -4.50
N VAL A 70 -17.43 -0.07 -5.23
CA VAL A 70 -16.48 -1.17 -5.23
C VAL A 70 -15.69 -1.19 -3.90
N PRO A 71 -15.44 -2.37 -3.32
CA PRO A 71 -14.55 -2.50 -2.17
C PRO A 71 -13.15 -1.97 -2.46
N ALA A 72 -12.44 -1.52 -1.42
CA ALA A 72 -11.05 -1.07 -1.53
C ALA A 72 -10.17 -2.20 -2.10
N ALA A 73 -9.44 -1.90 -3.18
CA ALA A 73 -8.63 -2.89 -3.88
C ALA A 73 -7.36 -3.30 -3.11
N ASN A 74 -6.90 -2.46 -2.17
CA ASN A 74 -5.70 -2.67 -1.36
C ASN A 74 -6.00 -3.15 0.07
N ALA A 75 -7.16 -3.76 0.29
CA ALA A 75 -7.49 -4.42 1.55
C ALA A 75 -7.16 -5.92 1.48
N ASN A 76 -6.66 -6.49 2.57
CA ASN A 76 -6.46 -7.93 2.70
C ASN A 76 -7.80 -8.66 2.89
N THR A 77 -7.75 -9.99 3.00
CA THR A 77 -8.95 -10.84 3.08
C THR A 77 -9.83 -10.62 4.31
N VAL A 78 -9.31 -9.95 5.34
CA VAL A 78 -10.07 -9.54 6.53
C VAL A 78 -10.51 -8.06 6.48
N GLY A 79 -10.26 -7.36 5.37
CA GLY A 79 -10.61 -5.95 5.18
C GLY A 79 -9.62 -4.95 5.82
N GLY A 80 -8.47 -5.42 6.30
CA GLY A 80 -7.40 -4.59 6.84
C GLY A 80 -6.44 -4.10 5.76
N VAL A 81 -5.69 -3.04 6.06
CA VAL A 81 -4.64 -2.52 5.16
C VAL A 81 -3.32 -3.20 5.50
N PRO A 82 -2.65 -3.92 4.58
CA PRO A 82 -1.31 -4.47 4.84
C PRO A 82 -0.26 -3.37 4.99
N ASP A 83 0.82 -3.67 5.73
CA ASP A 83 2.04 -2.86 5.72
C ASP A 83 2.65 -2.84 4.31
N SER A 84 3.18 -1.70 3.88
CA SER A 84 3.72 -1.49 2.53
C SER A 84 4.91 -0.52 2.54
N GLY A 85 5.43 -0.19 1.37
CA GLY A 85 6.45 0.86 1.23
C GLY A 85 5.96 2.27 1.56
N TRP A 86 4.64 2.48 1.73
CA TRP A 86 4.02 3.79 1.94
C TRP A 86 3.24 3.91 3.26
N PHE A 87 3.01 2.80 3.96
CA PHE A 87 2.17 2.75 5.16
C PHE A 87 2.57 1.59 6.07
N GLU A 88 2.63 1.81 7.38
CA GLU A 88 2.90 0.77 8.37
C GLU A 88 1.83 0.81 9.48
N ASN A 89 1.25 -0.33 9.84
CA ASN A 89 0.27 -0.39 10.92
C ASN A 89 0.96 -0.36 12.28
N ARG A 90 1.10 0.83 12.86
CA ARG A 90 1.82 1.01 14.12
C ARG A 90 0.88 1.03 15.32
N ILE A 91 -0.11 1.92 15.34
CA ILE A 91 -1.07 2.04 16.46
C ILE A 91 -2.18 1.01 16.31
N GLY A 92 -2.46 0.27 17.39
CA GLY A 92 -3.56 -0.70 17.44
C GLY A 92 -3.18 -2.14 17.09
N THR A 93 -1.98 -2.38 16.56
CA THR A 93 -1.46 -3.75 16.27
C THR A 93 -0.80 -4.42 17.46
N GLY A 94 -0.39 -3.64 18.47
CA GLY A 94 0.23 -4.15 19.69
C GLY A 94 0.52 -3.05 20.70
N LYS A 95 1.22 -3.42 21.79
CA LYS A 95 1.73 -2.43 22.75
C LYS A 95 2.88 -1.66 22.09
N MET A 96 2.81 -0.34 22.10
CA MET A 96 3.86 0.54 21.58
C MET A 96 4.53 1.28 22.73
N ALA A 97 5.86 1.24 22.78
CA ALA A 97 6.63 2.06 23.70
C ALA A 97 6.60 3.53 23.24
N LEU A 98 6.67 4.47 24.19
CA LEU A 98 6.73 5.90 23.85
C LEU A 98 7.91 6.23 22.92
N SER A 99 9.05 5.55 23.09
CA SER A 99 10.23 5.70 22.22
C SER A 99 9.93 5.30 20.77
N ASP A 100 9.12 4.26 20.55
CA ASP A 100 8.73 3.84 19.21
C ASP A 100 7.73 4.82 18.59
N ALA A 101 6.79 5.36 19.38
CA ALA A 101 5.88 6.41 18.94
C ALA A 101 6.66 7.67 18.52
N VAL A 102 7.63 8.11 19.32
CA VAL A 102 8.47 9.28 19.02
C VAL A 102 9.36 9.04 17.81
N ARG A 103 9.93 7.84 17.66
CA ARG A 103 10.74 7.49 16.48
C ARG A 103 9.90 7.52 15.20
N GLY A 104 8.65 7.05 15.24
CA GLY A 104 7.85 6.88 14.04
C GLY A 104 8.47 5.84 13.09
N PRO A 105 8.18 5.88 11.78
CA PRO A 105 8.69 4.94 10.78
C PRO A 105 10.15 5.22 10.40
N ASN A 106 10.80 6.18 11.04
CA ASN A 106 12.20 6.50 10.76
C ASN A 106 13.09 5.27 11.01
N GLN A 107 13.81 4.86 9.96
CA GLN A 107 14.80 3.78 9.99
C GLN A 107 16.24 4.29 10.13
N ILE A 108 16.44 5.61 9.99
CA ILE A 108 17.73 6.29 10.13
C ILE A 108 17.59 7.46 11.10
N GLU A 109 18.70 7.93 11.66
CA GLU A 109 18.73 9.06 12.60
C GLU A 109 18.34 10.41 11.95
N GLY A 110 18.32 10.46 10.63
CA GLY A 110 17.94 11.62 9.84
C GLY A 110 19.08 12.13 8.96
N PRO A 111 18.94 13.35 8.41
CA PRO A 111 19.91 13.93 7.50
C PRO A 111 21.21 14.34 8.20
N ASP A 112 22.32 14.32 7.46
CA ASP A 112 23.62 14.80 7.93
C ASP A 112 23.68 16.34 7.95
N MET A 113 23.85 16.88 9.16
CA MET A 113 23.99 18.30 9.44
C MET A 113 25.45 18.77 9.56
N SER A 114 26.43 17.90 9.29
CA SER A 114 27.87 18.20 9.44
C SER A 114 28.37 19.32 8.51
N ARG A 115 27.61 19.60 7.45
CA ARG A 115 27.89 20.64 6.45
C ARG A 115 26.59 21.35 6.04
N PRO A 116 26.66 22.59 5.53
CA PRO A 116 25.51 23.23 4.93
C PRO A 116 24.92 22.38 3.81
N TRP A 117 23.60 22.32 3.73
CA TRP A 117 22.91 21.58 2.68
C TRP A 117 22.95 22.34 1.36
N GLU A 118 23.07 21.59 0.26
CA GLU A 118 23.01 22.13 -1.10
C GLU A 118 21.57 22.08 -1.61
N ILE A 119 20.99 23.23 -1.97
CA ILE A 119 19.68 23.28 -2.63
C ILE A 119 19.89 22.92 -4.11
N VAL A 120 19.23 21.85 -4.56
CA VAL A 120 19.42 21.29 -5.91
C VAL A 120 18.33 21.75 -6.87
N GLU A 121 17.08 21.81 -6.40
CA GLU A 121 15.93 22.06 -7.29
C GLU A 121 14.76 22.67 -6.50
N PRO A 122 14.02 23.66 -7.05
CA PRO A 122 12.75 24.06 -6.45
C PRO A 122 11.70 22.96 -6.60
N LYS A 123 10.74 22.89 -5.67
CA LYS A 123 9.55 22.04 -5.84
C LYS A 123 8.58 22.76 -6.79
N THR A 124 8.46 22.24 -8.00
CA THR A 124 7.61 22.81 -9.07
C THR A 124 6.18 22.27 -9.07
N GLU A 125 5.92 21.14 -8.39
CA GLU A 125 4.63 20.47 -8.37
C GLU A 125 3.95 20.51 -7.00
N GLY A 126 2.62 20.56 -6.99
CA GLY A 126 1.79 20.67 -5.78
C GLY A 126 1.71 22.09 -5.21
N ILE A 127 0.93 22.26 -4.15
CA ILE A 127 0.54 23.60 -3.64
C ILE A 127 1.57 24.18 -2.65
N THR A 128 2.19 23.33 -1.83
CA THR A 128 3.11 23.79 -0.77
C THR A 128 4.48 24.17 -1.31
N ALA A 129 5.03 25.27 -0.80
CA ALA A 129 6.39 25.70 -1.11
C ALA A 129 7.40 24.66 -0.61
N GLY A 130 8.49 24.47 -1.37
CA GLY A 130 9.52 23.51 -1.02
C GLY A 130 10.67 23.45 -2.01
N PHE A 131 11.65 22.61 -1.71
CA PHE A 131 12.82 22.38 -2.55
C PHE A 131 13.42 21.00 -2.28
N LYS A 132 14.21 20.49 -3.23
CA LYS A 132 15.10 19.35 -3.04
C LYS A 132 16.45 19.85 -2.53
N ALA A 133 17.00 19.17 -1.54
CA ALA A 133 18.32 19.47 -0.99
C ALA A 133 19.16 18.21 -0.81
N LYS A 134 20.49 18.36 -0.90
CA LYS A 134 21.45 17.32 -0.52
C LYS A 134 22.05 17.63 0.85
N ASP A 135 22.11 16.62 1.71
CA ASP A 135 22.76 16.70 3.01
C ASP A 135 24.29 16.52 2.91
N GLY A 136 24.99 16.49 4.05
CA GLY A 136 26.45 16.30 4.10
C GLY A 136 26.95 14.95 3.56
N ARG A 137 26.08 13.92 3.48
CA ARG A 137 26.37 12.60 2.88
C ARG A 137 26.02 12.54 1.40
N GLY A 138 25.31 13.54 0.88
CA GLY A 138 24.78 13.54 -0.48
C GLY A 138 23.41 12.90 -0.61
N ASP A 139 22.76 12.54 0.50
CA ASP A 139 21.39 12.02 0.51
C ASP A 139 20.43 13.15 0.08
N THR A 140 19.47 12.84 -0.79
CA THR A 140 18.52 13.83 -1.32
C THR A 140 17.22 13.84 -0.50
N TYR A 141 16.84 15.02 -0.01
CA TYR A 141 15.63 15.26 0.76
C TYR A 141 14.68 16.20 0.02
N PHE A 142 13.38 15.94 0.17
CA PHE A 142 12.33 16.88 -0.20
C PHE A 142 11.92 17.70 1.02
N VAL A 143 12.22 18.98 1.00
CA VAL A 143 11.86 19.91 2.08
C VAL A 143 10.55 20.60 1.71
N LYS A 144 9.54 20.46 2.56
CA LYS A 144 8.26 21.16 2.45
C LYS A 144 8.19 22.21 3.55
N LEU A 145 7.70 23.39 3.19
CA LEU A 145 7.57 24.53 4.11
C LEU A 145 6.10 24.91 4.27
N ASP A 146 5.76 25.35 5.46
CA ASP A 146 4.48 26.00 5.70
C ASP A 146 4.47 27.43 5.13
N PRO A 147 3.29 27.97 4.81
CA PRO A 147 3.15 29.39 4.53
C PRO A 147 3.67 30.24 5.69
N ARG A 148 4.31 31.37 5.38
CA ARG A 148 4.89 32.28 6.37
C ARG A 148 3.91 32.68 7.47
N ASP A 149 2.66 32.95 7.09
CA ASP A 149 1.62 33.44 7.99
C ASP A 149 0.93 32.32 8.79
N TYR A 150 1.19 31.05 8.45
CA TYR A 150 0.56 29.88 9.04
C TYR A 150 1.60 28.80 9.40
N PRO A 151 2.52 29.09 10.34
CA PRO A 151 3.51 28.11 10.76
C PRO A 151 2.84 26.88 11.36
N GLN A 152 3.43 25.71 11.14
CA GLN A 152 2.95 24.41 11.63
C GLN A 152 1.62 23.92 11.05
N LEU A 153 1.06 24.60 10.04
CA LEU A 153 -0.23 24.23 9.45
C LEU A 153 -0.20 22.83 8.83
N THR A 154 0.72 22.59 7.90
CA THR A 154 0.86 21.32 7.20
C THR A 154 1.98 20.46 7.79
N THR A 155 3.07 21.08 8.26
CA THR A 155 4.21 20.33 8.80
C THR A 155 3.89 19.59 10.09
N SER A 156 3.15 20.18 11.03
CA SER A 156 2.77 19.46 12.26
C SER A 156 1.80 18.32 11.98
N ALA A 157 0.87 18.50 11.04
CA ALA A 157 -0.04 17.45 10.63
C ALA A 157 0.71 16.25 10.04
N GLU A 158 1.71 16.51 9.18
CA GLU A 158 2.60 15.48 8.65
C GLU A 158 3.34 14.76 9.79
N VAL A 159 4.05 15.51 10.65
CA VAL A 159 4.84 14.94 11.75
C VAL A 159 3.97 14.06 12.66
N ILE A 160 2.80 14.54 13.08
CA ILE A 160 1.89 13.80 13.96
C ILE A 160 1.39 12.53 13.27
N SER A 161 0.91 12.65 12.02
CA SER A 161 0.34 11.52 11.29
C SER A 161 1.38 10.41 11.09
N THR A 162 2.60 10.79 10.69
CA THR A 162 3.71 9.84 10.51
C THR A 162 4.21 9.26 11.83
N LYS A 163 3.89 9.79 13.02
CA LYS A 163 4.21 9.07 14.28
C LYS A 163 3.21 7.96 14.59
N PHE A 164 1.98 8.10 14.10
CA PHE A 164 0.89 7.15 14.34
C PHE A 164 0.83 6.02 13.30
N PHE A 165 1.33 6.27 12.09
CA PHE A 165 1.29 5.37 10.92
C PHE A 165 2.65 5.24 10.23
#